data_AF-A0A0L0F6G5-F1
#
_entry.id   AF-A0A0L0F6G5-F1
#
_cell.length_a   1.000
_cell.length_b   1.000
_cell.length_c   1.000
_cell.angle_alpha   90.00
_cell.angle_beta   90.00
_cell.angle_gamma   90.00
#
_symmetry.space_group_name_H-M   'P 1'
#
loop_
_entity.id
_entity.type
_entity.pdbx_description
1 polymer ?
#
loop_
_entity_poly.entity_id
_entity_poly.type
_entity_poly.pdbx_seq_one_letter_code
_entity_poly.pdbx_strand_id
1 'polypeptide(L)'
;MGMDWRLGADFMESMLIDYDPCSNWGNWHALAGLNGGTIHRFNVLKQAKTYDPDGRYVQHWIPELSQLPGKSCIEPYKAGLSDLREAGVVLGETYPRPIKTHPWGPKYGVSHVTSGKSNGRKTSGVRNRDRKDSNRRKQRSIDSYFSTSIGNKE
;
A
#
# COMPACT_ATOMS: atom_id res chain seq x y z
N MET A 1 4.39 1.15 -2.61
CA MET A 1 5.66 1.82 -2.23
C MET A 1 6.52 0.98 -1.27
N GLY A 2 6.04 -0.16 -0.75
CA GLY A 2 6.90 -1.08 0.03
C GLY A 2 7.34 -0.53 1.39
N MET A 3 6.57 0.40 1.96
CA MET A 3 6.87 1.08 3.23
C MET A 3 6.22 0.35 4.41
N ASP A 4 6.72 0.59 5.62
CA ASP A 4 6.08 0.10 6.86
C ASP A 4 4.68 0.74 6.99
N TRP A 5 3.68 -0.10 7.23
CA TRP A 5 2.29 0.32 7.39
C TRP A 5 2.08 1.21 8.60
N ARG A 6 2.94 1.10 9.62
CA ARG A 6 2.86 1.92 10.84
C ARG A 6 3.03 3.40 10.58
N LEU A 7 3.81 3.77 9.56
CA LEU A 7 3.97 5.17 9.15
C LEU A 7 2.64 5.76 8.64
N GLY A 8 1.83 4.96 7.95
CA GLY A 8 0.50 5.37 7.53
C GLY A 8 -0.48 5.49 8.69
N ALA A 9 -0.40 4.55 9.65
CA ALA A 9 -1.23 4.58 10.86
C ALA A 9 -0.93 5.82 11.72
N ASP A 10 0.34 6.11 11.97
CA ASP A 10 0.79 7.27 12.74
C ASP A 10 0.38 8.60 12.09
N PHE A 11 0.55 8.72 10.76
CA PHE A 11 0.08 9.91 10.04
C PHE A 11 -1.43 10.10 10.17
N MET A 12 -2.22 9.05 9.96
CA MET A 12 -3.68 9.13 10.05
C MET A 12 -4.15 9.42 11.48
N GLU A 13 -3.45 8.95 12.51
CA GLU A 13 -3.71 9.29 13.90
C GLU A 13 -3.63 10.80 14.15
N SER A 14 -2.69 11.50 13.51
CA SER A 14 -2.57 12.96 13.62
C SER A 14 -3.57 13.75 12.78
N MET A 15 -4.23 13.12 11.79
CA MET A 15 -5.02 13.82 10.77
C MET A 15 -6.52 13.52 10.80
N LEU A 16 -6.92 12.35 11.32
CA LEU A 16 -8.32 11.92 11.34
C LEU A 16 -9.11 12.59 12.47
N ILE A 17 -10.24 13.20 12.10
CA ILE A 17 -11.16 13.85 13.04
C ILE A 17 -11.92 12.80 13.89
N ASP A 18 -12.14 11.61 13.31
CA ASP A 18 -12.88 10.49 13.89
C ASP A 18 -11.95 9.41 14.48
N TYR A 19 -10.71 9.79 14.81
CA TYR A 19 -9.69 8.84 15.23
C TYR A 19 -10.15 7.92 16.37
N ASP A 20 -10.06 6.62 16.12
CA ASP A 20 -10.15 5.54 17.10
C ASP A 20 -8.92 4.63 16.94
N PRO A 21 -8.16 4.35 18.02
CA PRO A 21 -6.93 3.56 17.94
C PRO A 21 -7.13 2.18 17.34
N CYS A 22 -8.19 1.48 17.74
CA CYS A 22 -8.48 0.12 17.29
C CYS A 22 -8.79 0.08 15.79
N SER A 23 -9.64 1.00 15.35
CA SER A 23 -10.07 1.12 13.96
C SER A 23 -8.92 1.53 13.04
N ASN A 24 -8.14 2.55 13.41
CA ASN A 24 -7.03 3.01 12.59
C ASN A 24 -5.94 1.94 12.45
N TRP A 25 -5.36 1.51 13.58
CA TRP A 25 -4.25 0.57 13.58
C TRP A 25 -4.65 -0.81 13.05
N GLY A 26 -5.88 -1.28 13.36
CA GLY A 26 -6.44 -2.51 12.83
C GLY A 26 -6.62 -2.48 11.32
N ASN A 27 -7.15 -1.39 10.76
CA ASN A 27 -7.33 -1.23 9.32
C ASN A 27 -5.98 -1.16 8.59
N TRP A 28 -4.99 -0.43 9.10
CA TRP A 28 -3.66 -0.40 8.48
C TRP A 28 -2.94 -1.74 8.54
N HIS A 29 -3.06 -2.47 9.65
CA HIS A 29 -2.52 -3.84 9.77
C HIS A 29 -3.19 -4.81 8.77
N ALA A 30 -4.50 -4.67 8.56
CA ALA A 30 -5.24 -5.45 7.56
C ALA A 30 -4.83 -5.07 6.12
N LEU A 31 -4.69 -3.78 5.80
CA LEU A 31 -4.22 -3.31 4.49
C LEU A 31 -2.80 -3.78 4.16
N ALA A 32 -1.95 -3.94 5.17
CA ALA A 32 -0.62 -4.53 5.04
C ALA A 32 -0.65 -6.05 4.75
N GLY A 33 -1.82 -6.69 4.84
CA GLY A 33 -2.00 -8.12 4.61
C GLY A 33 -1.51 -9.00 5.76
N LEU A 34 -1.31 -8.43 6.95
CA LEU A 34 -0.75 -9.15 8.10
C LEU A 34 -1.80 -9.89 8.93
N ASN A 35 -3.09 -9.65 8.67
CA ASN A 35 -4.20 -10.33 9.32
C ASN A 35 -4.55 -11.71 8.71
N GLY A 36 -3.81 -12.16 7.69
CA GLY A 36 -4.06 -13.42 6.99
C GLY A 36 -5.32 -13.42 6.10
N GLY A 37 -5.98 -12.27 5.95
CA GLY A 37 -7.14 -12.08 5.08
C GLY A 37 -6.78 -11.67 3.66
N THR A 38 -7.80 -11.34 2.87
CA THR A 38 -7.63 -10.85 1.49
C THR A 38 -6.91 -9.52 1.47
N ILE A 39 -5.80 -9.45 0.72
CA ILE A 39 -5.06 -8.20 0.50
C ILE A 39 -5.76 -7.41 -0.61
N HIS A 40 -6.43 -6.32 -0.22
CA HIS A 40 -7.04 -5.39 -1.18
C HIS A 40 -5.95 -4.54 -1.83
N ARG A 41 -5.80 -4.67 -3.14
CA ARG A 41 -4.88 -3.86 -3.95
C ARG A 41 -5.69 -2.90 -4.81
N PHE A 42 -5.42 -1.61 -4.66
CA PHE A 42 -6.16 -0.58 -5.38
C PHE A 42 -5.44 -0.15 -6.66
N ASN A 43 -6.21 -0.06 -7.75
CA ASN A 43 -5.77 0.65 -8.95
C ASN A 43 -6.33 2.07 -8.86
N VAL A 44 -5.51 2.98 -8.34
CA VAL A 44 -5.88 4.38 -8.05
C VAL A 44 -6.42 5.08 -9.30
N LEU A 45 -5.77 4.89 -10.46
CA LEU A 45 -6.21 5.51 -11.71
C LEU A 45 -7.55 4.96 -12.21
N LYS A 46 -7.79 3.65 -12.08
CA LYS A 46 -9.09 3.07 -12.42
C LYS A 46 -10.17 3.64 -11.52
N GLN A 47 -9.93 3.68 -10.20
CA GLN A 47 -10.89 4.21 -9.24
C GLN A 47 -11.18 5.69 -9.46
N ALA A 48 -10.15 6.52 -9.68
CA ALA A 48 -10.32 7.93 -9.99
C ALA A 48 -11.23 8.12 -11.21
N LYS A 49 -10.99 7.39 -12.31
CA LYS A 49 -11.84 7.46 -13.51
C LYS A 49 -13.26 6.95 -13.29
N THR A 50 -13.47 6.03 -12.36
CA THR A 50 -14.79 5.47 -12.05
C THR A 50 -15.60 6.41 -11.15
N TYR A 51 -14.97 6.98 -10.13
CA TYR A 51 -15.68 7.78 -9.11
C TYR A 51 -15.65 9.28 -9.39
N ASP A 52 -14.67 9.78 -10.14
CA ASP A 52 -14.52 11.19 -10.52
C ASP A 52 -14.26 11.30 -12.04
N PRO A 53 -15.22 10.91 -12.90
CA PRO A 53 -15.02 10.88 -14.35
C PRO A 53 -14.72 12.27 -14.95
N ASP A 54 -15.21 13.33 -14.31
CA ASP A 54 -15.02 14.73 -14.71
C ASP A 54 -13.80 15.38 -14.05
N GLY A 55 -13.13 14.70 -13.11
CA GLY A 55 -11.96 15.24 -12.43
C GLY A 55 -12.24 16.38 -11.45
N ARG A 56 -13.50 16.58 -11.04
CA ARG A 56 -13.92 17.70 -10.18
C ARG A 56 -13.34 17.59 -8.79
N TYR A 57 -13.25 16.37 -8.25
CA TYR A 57 -12.65 16.15 -6.94
C TYR A 57 -11.16 16.48 -6.97
N VAL A 58 -10.46 16.03 -8.03
CA VAL A 58 -9.04 16.36 -8.22
C VAL A 58 -8.83 17.86 -8.34
N GLN A 59 -9.59 18.57 -9.17
CA GLN A 59 -9.49 20.02 -9.34
C GLN A 59 -9.76 20.80 -8.05
N HIS A 60 -10.66 20.30 -7.21
CA HIS A 60 -11.00 20.93 -5.93
C HIS A 60 -9.86 20.82 -4.91
N TRP A 61 -9.26 19.64 -4.79
CA TRP A 61 -8.23 19.38 -3.77
C TRP A 61 -6.80 19.63 -4.23
N ILE A 62 -6.56 19.77 -5.54
CA ILE A 62 -5.26 20.04 -6.14
C ILE A 62 -5.37 21.33 -6.99
N PRO A 63 -5.26 22.51 -6.38
CA PRO A 63 -5.49 23.80 -7.05
C PRO A 63 -4.61 24.02 -8.27
N GLU A 64 -3.38 23.51 -8.26
CA GLU A 64 -2.45 23.58 -9.40
C GLU A 64 -2.97 22.83 -10.64
N LEU A 65 -3.91 21.90 -10.49
CA LEU A 65 -4.55 21.19 -11.61
C LEU A 65 -5.97 21.70 -11.91
N SER A 66 -6.45 22.74 -11.23
CA SER A 66 -7.84 23.22 -11.34
C SER A 66 -8.25 23.63 -12.75
N GLN A 67 -7.29 24.09 -13.56
CA GLN A 67 -7.52 24.54 -14.94
C GLN A 67 -7.43 23.41 -15.98
N LEU A 68 -6.99 22.20 -15.59
CA LEU A 68 -6.95 21.06 -16.51
C LEU A 68 -8.32 20.40 -16.62
N PRO A 69 -8.92 20.29 -17.81
CA PRO A 69 -10.26 19.76 -17.95
C PRO A 69 -10.32 18.23 -17.84
N GLY A 70 -11.36 17.71 -17.18
CA GLY A 70 -11.79 16.32 -17.28
C GLY A 70 -10.70 15.31 -16.92
N LYS A 71 -10.51 14.31 -17.78
CA LYS A 71 -9.54 13.22 -17.56
C LYS A 71 -8.08 13.71 -17.55
N SER A 72 -7.79 14.89 -18.09
CA SER A 72 -6.43 15.43 -18.14
C SER A 72 -5.92 15.82 -16.75
N CYS A 73 -6.77 16.22 -15.80
CA CYS A 73 -6.34 16.47 -14.43
C CYS A 73 -6.06 15.17 -13.64
N ILE A 74 -6.69 14.04 -14.00
CA ILE A 74 -6.45 12.73 -13.38
C ILE A 74 -5.08 12.18 -13.79
N GLU A 75 -4.67 12.41 -15.05
CA GLU A 75 -3.38 11.98 -15.59
C GLU A 75 -2.65 13.16 -16.28
N PRO A 76 -2.18 14.18 -15.53
CA PRO A 76 -1.61 15.40 -16.11
C PRO A 76 -0.32 15.11 -16.90
N TYR A 77 0.40 14.05 -16.57
CA TYR A 77 1.58 13.58 -17.30
C TYR A 77 1.28 13.00 -18.69
N LYS A 78 0.01 12.81 -19.04
CA LYS A 78 -0.45 12.43 -20.39
C LYS A 78 -1.16 13.56 -21.13
N ALA A 79 -1.39 14.70 -20.48
CA ALA A 79 -2.05 15.84 -21.09
C ALA A 79 -1.20 16.44 -22.22
N GLY A 80 -1.87 17.06 -23.19
CA GLY A 80 -1.19 17.76 -24.28
C GLY A 80 -0.37 18.94 -23.76
N LEU A 81 0.72 19.27 -24.45
CA LEU A 81 1.55 20.43 -24.09
C LEU A 81 0.77 21.75 -24.16
N SER A 82 -0.20 21.87 -25.06
CA SER A 82 -1.13 23.01 -25.14
C SER A 82 -1.92 23.17 -23.86
N ASP A 83 -2.55 22.08 -23.40
CA ASP A 83 -3.45 22.08 -22.25
C ASP A 83 -2.68 22.35 -20.96
N LEU A 84 -1.48 21.76 -20.84
CA LEU A 84 -0.57 22.03 -19.72
C LEU A 84 -0.14 23.49 -19.69
N ARG A 85 0.18 24.08 -20.85
CA ARG A 85 0.58 25.49 -20.94
C ARG A 85 -0.57 26.43 -20.58
N GLU A 86 -1.76 26.16 -21.11
CA GLU A 86 -2.96 26.96 -20.82
C GLU A 86 -3.36 26.89 -19.35
N ALA A 87 -3.23 25.71 -18.74
CA ALA A 87 -3.47 25.49 -17.32
C ALA A 87 -2.33 25.99 -16.41
N GLY A 88 -1.20 26.46 -16.95
CA GLY A 88 -0.04 26.88 -16.16
C GLY A 88 0.69 25.74 -15.44
N VAL A 89 0.56 24.50 -15.92
CA VAL A 89 1.14 23.30 -15.31
C VAL A 89 2.48 22.95 -15.96
N VAL A 90 3.53 22.94 -15.15
CA VAL A 90 4.89 22.53 -15.52
C VAL A 90 5.27 21.29 -14.71
N LEU A 91 5.36 20.14 -15.39
CA LEU A 91 5.63 18.86 -14.74
C LEU A 91 7.06 18.78 -14.19
N GLY A 92 7.18 18.67 -12.88
CA GLY A 92 8.42 18.71 -12.11
C GLY A 92 8.66 20.04 -11.39
N GLU A 93 7.86 21.07 -11.66
CA GLU A 93 7.96 22.38 -11.03
C GLU A 93 6.66 22.74 -10.30
N THR A 94 5.57 22.99 -11.03
CA THR A 94 4.29 23.35 -10.42
C THR A 94 3.45 22.13 -10.03
N TYR A 95 3.66 20.99 -10.69
CA TYR A 95 3.09 19.71 -10.28
C TYR A 95 4.12 18.59 -10.45
N PRO A 96 4.30 17.68 -9.47
CA PRO A 96 5.36 16.68 -9.52
C PRO A 96 5.16 15.67 -10.66
N ARG A 97 6.27 15.12 -11.15
CA ARG A 97 6.21 13.93 -12.03
C ARG A 97 5.79 12.71 -11.22
N PRO A 98 5.06 11.74 -11.83
CA PRO A 98 4.65 10.53 -11.14
C PRO A 98 5.84 9.82 -10.49
N ILE A 99 5.71 9.54 -9.19
CA ILE A 99 6.72 8.79 -8.45
C ILE A 99 6.78 7.37 -9.03
N LYS A 100 7.98 6.92 -9.37
CA LYS A 100 8.20 5.55 -9.82
C LYS A 100 7.90 4.60 -8.65
N THR A 101 6.75 3.95 -8.67
CA THR A 101 6.43 2.88 -7.73
C THR A 101 6.94 1.55 -8.27
N HIS A 102 7.32 0.63 -7.38
CA HIS A 102 7.59 -0.75 -7.79
C HIS A 102 6.43 -1.28 -8.65
N PRO A 103 6.71 -2.05 -9.72
CA PRO A 103 5.70 -2.51 -10.66
C PRO A 103 4.55 -3.19 -9.93
N TRP A 104 3.34 -2.82 -10.35
CA TRP A 104 2.12 -3.53 -9.99
C TRP A 104 2.26 -5.01 -10.38
N GLY A 105 2.36 -5.90 -9.40
CA GLY A 105 2.60 -7.33 -9.63
C GLY A 105 3.28 -8.03 -8.44
N PRO A 106 3.32 -9.37 -8.44
CA PRO A 106 3.53 -10.19 -7.24
C PRO A 106 5.01 -10.35 -6.83
N LYS A 107 5.82 -9.28 -6.90
CA LYS A 107 7.26 -9.38 -6.59
C LYS A 107 7.65 -8.94 -5.18
N TYR A 108 6.81 -8.20 -4.45
CA TYR A 108 7.24 -7.55 -3.19
C TYR A 108 6.25 -7.59 -2.02
N GLY A 109 5.35 -8.57 -1.97
CA GLY A 109 4.50 -8.72 -0.80
C GLY A 109 4.07 -10.16 -0.68
N VAL A 110 4.70 -10.86 0.26
CA VAL A 110 4.41 -12.23 0.71
C VAL A 110 4.18 -13.16 -0.47
N SER A 111 5.20 -13.93 -0.85
CA SER A 111 4.97 -15.17 -1.61
C SER A 111 3.75 -15.81 -0.99
N HIS A 112 2.64 -15.86 -1.75
CA HIS A 112 1.54 -16.71 -1.38
C HIS A 112 2.22 -18.03 -1.08
N VAL A 113 2.22 -18.46 0.18
CA VAL A 113 2.41 -19.87 0.47
C VAL A 113 1.18 -20.48 -0.18
N THR A 114 1.27 -20.74 -1.48
CA THR A 114 0.48 -21.76 -2.11
C THR A 114 0.88 -22.98 -1.30
N SER A 115 0.00 -23.37 -0.37
CA SER A 115 0.03 -24.71 0.16
C SER A 115 0.16 -25.61 -1.06
N GLY A 116 1.34 -26.22 -1.19
CA GLY A 116 1.65 -27.03 -2.35
C GLY A 116 0.52 -28.03 -2.49
N LYS A 117 -0.24 -27.94 -3.58
CA LYS A 117 -1.02 -29.09 -4.06
C LYS A 117 0.02 -30.10 -4.50
N SER A 118 0.54 -30.87 -3.54
CA SER A 118 1.31 -32.07 -3.81
C SER A 118 0.37 -33.02 -4.55
N ASN A 119 0.65 -33.29 -5.82
CA ASN A 119 0.01 -34.37 -6.55
C ASN A 119 0.26 -35.68 -5.78
N GLY A 120 -0.77 -36.16 -5.10
CA GLY A 120 -0.74 -37.38 -4.32
C GLY A 120 -0.49 -38.59 -5.22
N ARG A 121 0.73 -39.09 -5.22
CA ARG A 121 1.05 -40.43 -5.70
C ARG A 121 0.89 -41.38 -4.50
N LYS A 122 -0.15 -42.23 -4.54
CA LYS A 122 -0.43 -43.23 -3.51
C LYS A 122 0.72 -44.24 -3.47
N THR A 123 1.39 -44.35 -2.33
CA THR A 123 2.23 -45.51 -1.98
C THR A 123 1.82 -46.00 -0.59
N SER A 124 1.35 -47.23 -0.54
CA SER A 124 1.00 -48.01 0.65
C SER A 124 2.22 -48.29 1.51
N GLY A 125 2.16 -48.01 2.82
CA GLY A 125 3.21 -48.34 3.78
C GLY A 125 2.79 -48.09 5.23
N VAL A 126 3.16 -49.02 6.12
CA VAL A 126 2.66 -49.26 7.49
C VAL A 126 3.13 -48.23 8.55
N ARG A 127 2.34 -48.13 9.64
CA ARG A 127 2.44 -47.31 10.87
C ARG A 127 3.83 -47.25 11.54
N ASN A 128 4.19 -46.15 12.21
CA ASN A 128 3.98 -45.90 13.67
C ASN A 128 4.92 -44.81 14.27
N ARG A 129 4.47 -44.21 15.39
CA ARG A 129 5.19 -43.46 16.48
C ARG A 129 5.26 -41.93 16.45
N ASP A 130 4.44 -41.36 17.34
CA ASP A 130 4.76 -40.35 18.35
C ASP A 130 5.99 -39.46 18.16
N ARG A 131 5.76 -38.18 17.88
CA ARG A 131 6.65 -37.08 18.27
C ARG A 131 5.85 -35.88 18.75
N LYS A 132 6.01 -35.57 20.05
CA LYS A 132 5.67 -34.27 20.65
C LYS A 132 6.47 -33.19 19.93
N ASP A 133 5.80 -32.18 19.41
CA ASP A 133 6.45 -30.97 18.88
C ASP A 133 6.07 -29.78 19.76
N SER A 134 6.93 -29.52 20.75
CA SER A 134 6.93 -28.30 21.54
C SER A 134 7.69 -27.22 20.78
N ASN A 135 6.98 -26.38 20.02
CA ASN A 135 7.58 -25.18 19.43
C ASN A 135 6.70 -23.95 19.65
N ARG A 136 6.72 -23.47 20.89
CA ARG A 136 6.15 -22.18 21.30
C ARG A 136 6.98 -21.07 20.64
N ARG A 137 6.52 -20.63 19.47
CA ARG A 137 7.08 -19.52 18.69
C ARG A 137 7.19 -18.29 19.61
N LYS A 138 8.42 -17.89 19.98
CA LYS A 138 8.66 -16.66 20.75
C LYS A 138 8.16 -15.47 19.92
N GLN A 139 7.02 -14.91 20.32
CA GLN A 139 6.51 -13.64 19.83
C GLN A 139 7.56 -12.57 20.20
N ARG A 140 8.15 -11.91 19.19
CA ARG A 140 9.08 -10.81 19.46
C ARG A 140 8.29 -9.61 20.00
N SER A 141 8.76 -9.04 21.10
CA SER A 141 8.18 -7.83 21.71
C SER A 141 8.21 -6.67 20.69
N ILE A 142 7.17 -5.84 20.74
CA ILE A 142 7.02 -4.64 19.92
C ILE A 142 8.21 -3.68 20.08
N ASP A 143 8.87 -3.72 21.24
CA ASP A 143 10.05 -2.91 21.57
C ASP A 143 11.24 -3.15 20.63
N SER A 144 11.31 -4.34 20.01
CA SER A 144 12.39 -4.66 19.08
C SER A 144 12.38 -3.81 17.80
N TYR A 145 11.24 -3.18 17.47
CA TYR A 145 11.13 -2.30 16.31
C TYR A 145 11.64 -0.88 16.58
N PHE A 146 11.65 -0.43 17.84
CA PHE A 146 12.02 0.95 18.21
C PHE A 146 13.46 1.08 18.72
N SER A 147 14.17 -0.02 18.97
CA SER A 147 15.48 -0.01 19.63
C SER A 147 16.69 0.31 18.72
N THR A 148 16.51 0.58 17.42
CA THR A 148 17.67 0.84 16.52
C THR A 148 17.61 2.23 15.91
N SER A 149 17.72 3.28 16.73
CA SER A 149 18.12 4.61 16.24
C SER A 149 18.61 5.58 17.33
N ILE A 150 19.48 5.13 18.25
CA ILE A 150 20.32 6.08 19.00
C ILE A 150 21.74 5.53 19.02
N GLY A 151 22.45 5.77 17.92
CA GLY A 151 23.89 5.58 17.82
C GLY A 151 24.59 6.90 18.12
N ASN A 152 25.30 6.91 19.25
CA ASN A 152 26.16 7.97 19.76
C ASN A 152 27.04 8.61 18.67
N LYS A 153 27.08 9.94 18.65
CA LYS A 153 28.22 10.72 18.17
C LYS A 153 28.72 11.56 19.35
N GLU A 154 29.80 11.09 19.96
CA GLU A 154 30.85 11.95 20.52
C GLU A 154 32.08 11.78 19.63
#